data_AF-A0A1F3GB46-F1
#
_entry.id   AF-A0A1F3GB46-F1
#
_cell.length_a   1.000
_cell.length_b   1.000
_cell.length_c   1.000
_cell.angle_alpha   90.00
_cell.angle_beta   90.00
_cell.angle_gamma   90.00
#
_symmetry.space_group_name_H-M   'P 1'
#
loop_
_entity.id
_entity.type
_entity.pdbx_description
1 polymer ?
#
loop_
_entity_poly.entity_id
_entity_poly.type
_entity_poly.pdbx_seq_one_letter_code
_entity_poly.pdbx_strand_id
1 'polypeptide(L)' 'MITLSCLSIIYTWGLVTFTALFWFKIITLGLIFYYIHNVKKDDFYYYKNLGLSKKTLWFSTLTFDFILFLMLIIITLIVR' A
#
# COMPACT_ATOMS: atom_id res chain seq x y z
N MET A 1 0.74 -3.35 -9.19
CA MET A 1 2.01 -3.90 -9.70
C MET A 1 2.94 -4.33 -8.55
N ILE A 2 3.32 -3.45 -7.63
CA ILE A 2 4.22 -3.77 -6.49
C ILE A 2 3.73 -4.97 -5.66
N THR A 3 2.44 -5.02 -5.31
CA THR A 3 1.87 -6.14 -4.55
C THR A 3 2.05 -7.48 -5.27
N LEU A 4 1.79 -7.55 -6.58
CA LEU A 4 1.98 -8.79 -7.36
C LEU A 4 3.44 -9.25 -7.38
N SER A 5 4.38 -8.32 -7.49
CA SER A 5 5.81 -8.62 -7.41
C SER A 5 6.18 -9.26 -6.06
N CYS A 6 5.70 -8.69 -4.94
CA CYS A 6 5.92 -9.30 -3.62
C CYS A 6 5.32 -10.71 -3.52
N LEU A 7 4.14 -10.95 -4.08
CA LEU A 7 3.51 -12.28 -4.07
C LEU A 7 4.35 -13.31 -4.83
N SER A 8 4.90 -12.95 -5.99
CA SER A 8 5.76 -13.85 -6.78
C SER A 8 7.03 -14.26 -6.02
N ILE A 9 7.61 -13.34 -5.25
CA ILE A 9 8.81 -13.59 -4.43
C ILE A 9 8.45 -14.49 -3.24
N ILE A 10 7.33 -14.23 -2.55
CA ILE A 10 6.86 -15.10 -1.46
C ILE A 10 6.51 -16.50 -1.96
N TYR A 11 5.89 -16.61 -3.14
CA TYR A 11 5.55 -17.91 -3.71
C TYR A 11 6.79 -18.77 -3.97
N THR A 12 7.89 -18.16 -4.42
CA THR A 12 9.15 -18.86 -4.70
C THR A 12 9.99 -19.12 -3.45
N TRP A 13 10.21 -18.12 -2.59
CA TRP A 13 11.14 -18.21 -1.46
C TRP A 13 10.49 -18.51 -0.10
N GLY A 14 9.17 -18.34 0.00
CA GLY A 14 8.39 -18.67 1.19
C GLY A 14 8.44 -17.58 2.27
N LEU A 15 8.07 -17.98 3.49
CA LEU A 15 7.88 -17.08 4.63
C LEU A 15 9.13 -16.29 5.04
N VAL A 16 10.33 -16.78 4.74
CA VAL A 16 11.59 -16.10 5.09
C VAL A 16 11.66 -14.70 4.47
N THR A 17 11.05 -14.51 3.30
CA THR A 17 11.03 -13.21 2.60
C THR A 17 9.95 -12.25 3.12
N PHE A 18 9.02 -12.71 3.95
CA PHE A 18 7.89 -11.91 4.41
C PHE A 18 8.35 -10.64 5.14
N THR A 19 9.28 -10.76 6.09
CA THR A 19 9.75 -9.60 6.89
C THR A 19 10.35 -8.53 5.98
N ALA A 20 11.18 -8.91 5.01
CA ALA A 20 11.78 -7.96 4.08
C ALA A 20 10.72 -7.27 3.19
N LEU A 21 9.76 -8.04 2.66
CA LEU A 21 8.70 -7.51 1.80
C LEU A 21 7.69 -6.65 2.55
N PHE A 22 7.46 -6.94 3.82
CA PHE A 22 6.63 -6.13 4.70
C PHE A 22 7.22 -4.72 4.89
N TRP A 23 8.51 -4.63 5.24
CA TRP A 23 9.19 -3.34 5.36
C TRP A 23 9.28 -2.60 4.02
N PHE A 24 9.55 -3.32 2.93
CA PHE A 24 9.53 -2.75 1.59
C PHE A 24 8.15 -2.14 1.23
N LYS A 25 7.05 -2.81 1.59
CA LYS A 25 5.69 -2.30 1.38
C LYS A 25 5.44 -1.01 2.18
N ILE A 26 5.88 -0.94 3.43
CA ILE A 26 5.75 0.28 4.25
C ILE A 26 6.52 1.45 3.63
N ILE A 27 7.77 1.23 3.21
CA ILE A 27 8.61 2.27 2.60
C ILE A 27 7.98 2.80 1.30
N THR A 28 7.50 1.90 0.44
CA THR A 28 6.86 2.30 -0.83
C THR A 28 5.55 3.09 -0.60
N LEU A 29 4.75 2.73 0.39
CA LEU A 29 3.56 3.50 0.77
C LEU A 29 3.93 4.91 1.25
N GLY A 30 4.97 5.05 2.07
CA GLY A 30 5.48 6.35 2.50
C GLY A 30 6.00 7.20 1.35
N LEU A 31 6.67 6.58 0.37
CA LEU A 31 7.19 7.27 -0.80
C LEU A 31 6.07 7.73 -1.74
N ILE A 32 5.04 6.90 -1.95
CA ILE A 32 3.82 7.27 -2.69
C ILE A 32 3.11 8.44 -2.00
N PHE A 33 2.97 8.38 -0.67
CA PHE A 33 2.38 9.45 0.11
C PHE A 33 3.13 10.77 -0.10
N TYR A 34 4.44 10.75 0.06
CA TYR A 34 5.29 11.93 -0.10
C TYR A 34 5.21 12.50 -1.53
N TYR A 35 5.29 11.63 -2.55
CA TYR A 35 5.24 12.05 -3.95
C TYR A 35 3.91 12.73 -4.29
N ILE A 36 2.79 12.09 -3.98
CA ILE A 36 1.45 12.64 -4.29
C ILE A 36 1.19 13.89 -3.45
N HIS A 37 1.63 13.94 -2.19
CA HIS A 37 1.49 15.13 -1.36
C HIS A 37 2.19 16.35 -1.97
N ASN A 38 3.37 16.17 -2.57
CA ASN A 38 4.14 17.26 -3.16
C ASN A 38 3.71 17.63 -4.58
N VAL A 39 3.30 16.66 -5.40
CA VAL A 39 2.98 16.87 -6.82
C VAL A 39 1.50 17.20 -7.04
N LYS A 40 0.59 16.58 -6.29
CA LYS A 40 -0.87 16.72 -6.48
C LYS A 40 -1.56 17.51 -5.37
N LYS A 41 -0.82 18.38 -4.70
CA LYS A 41 -1.31 19.24 -3.61
C LYS A 41 -2.57 20.02 -3.98
N ASP A 42 -2.72 20.38 -5.26
CA ASP A 42 -3.84 21.17 -5.80
C ASP A 42 -5.14 20.36 -5.98
N ASP A 43 -5.06 19.09 -6.37
CA ASP A 43 -6.24 18.21 -6.55
C ASP A 43 -7.02 18.01 -5.23
N PHE A 44 -6.33 18.10 -4.10
CA PHE A 44 -6.96 17.92 -2.80
C PHE A 44 -7.81 19.12 -2.34
N TYR A 45 -7.70 20.29 -2.97
CA TYR A 45 -8.61 21.41 -2.67
C TYR A 45 -10.04 21.09 -3.14
N TYR A 46 -10.19 20.28 -4.19
CA TYR A 46 -11.49 19.81 -4.66
C TYR A 46 -12.19 18.95 -3.61
N TYR A 47 -11.48 18.00 -2.99
CA TYR A 47 -12.02 17.15 -1.93
C TYR A 47 -12.33 17.90 -0.63
N LYS A 48 -11.64 19.02 -0.38
CA LYS A 48 -11.92 19.89 0.77
C LYS A 48 -13.29 20.58 0.63
N ASN A 49 -13.68 20.98 -0.59
CA ASN A 49 -15.01 21.57 -0.85
C ASN A 49 -16.16 20.57 -0.67
N LEU A 50 -15.88 19.26 -0.73
CA LEU A 50 -16.81 18.17 -0.44
C LEU A 50 -16.89 17.81 1.06
N GLY A 51 -16.19 18.55 1.94
CA GLY A 51 -16.18 18.30 3.38
C GLY A 51 -15.29 17.12 3.82
N LEU A 52 -14.56 16.50 2.89
CA LEU A 52 -13.65 15.39 3.20
C LEU A 52 -12.26 15.93 3.57
N SER A 53 -11.74 15.48 4.70
CA SER A 53 -10.40 15.86 5.13
C SER A 53 -9.33 15.11 4.31
N LYS A 54 -8.25 15.80 3.93
CA LYS A 54 -7.06 15.19 3.29
C LYS A 54 -6.59 13.93 4.04
N LYS A 55 -6.61 13.98 5.37
CA LYS A 55 -6.12 12.90 6.24
C LYS A 55 -7.00 11.66 6.14
N THR A 56 -8.32 11.83 6.12
CA THR A 56 -9.27 10.71 5.99
C THR A 56 -9.12 9.99 4.67
N LEU A 57 -8.97 10.73 3.57
CA LEU A 57 -8.78 10.15 2.24
C LEU A 57 -7.50 9.29 2.20
N TRP A 58 -6.39 9.86 2.67
CA TRP A 58 -5.11 9.16 2.74
C TRP A 58 -5.12 7.95 3.64
N PHE A 59 -5.66 8.09 4.86
CA PHE A 59 -5.72 7.00 5.80
C PHE A 59 -6.55 5.84 5.26
N SER A 60 -7.72 6.13 4.67
CA SER A 60 -8.58 5.12 4.06
C SER A 60 -7.87 4.39 2.90
N THR A 61 -7.27 5.14 1.96
CA THR A 61 -6.60 4.54 0.81
C THR A 61 -5.37 3.71 1.19
N LEU A 62 -4.50 4.22 2.07
CA LEU A 62 -3.31 3.51 2.51
C LEU A 62 -3.67 2.26 3.33
N THR A 63 -4.66 2.37 4.21
CA THR A 63 -5.13 1.24 5.02
C THR A 63 -5.75 0.16 4.14
N PHE A 64 -6.59 0.53 3.18
CA PHE A 64 -7.19 -0.42 2.25
C PHE A 64 -6.13 -1.16 1.42
N ASP A 65 -5.16 -0.45 0.84
CA ASP A 65 -4.09 -1.06 0.05
C ASP A 65 -3.21 -1.99 0.91
N PHE A 66 -2.93 -1.61 2.15
CA PHE A 66 -2.15 -2.44 3.08
C PHE A 66 -2.90 -3.69 3.53
N ILE A 67 -4.20 -3.60 3.83
CA ILE A 67 -5.04 -4.75 4.16
C ILE A 67 -5.11 -5.71 2.97
N LEU A 68 -5.31 -5.18 1.76
CA LEU A 68 -5.33 -5.98 0.53
C LEU A 68 -4.01 -6.72 0.32
N PHE A 69 -2.87 -6.07 0.60
CA PHE A 69 -1.55 -6.70 0.56
C PHE A 69 -1.42 -7.86 1.55
N LEU A 70 -1.85 -7.67 2.81
CA LEU A 70 -1.81 -8.72 3.83
C LEU A 70 -2.71 -9.91 3.45
N MET A 71 -3.94 -9.64 3.02
CA MET A 71 -4.89 -10.67 2.60
C MET A 71 -4.33 -11.52 1.47
N LEU A 72 -3.75 -10.90 0.44
CA LEU A 72 -3.16 -11.62 -0.68
C LEU A 72 -1.93 -12.45 -0.29
N ILE A 73 -1.10 -11.96 0.63
CA ILE A 73 0.01 -12.75 1.17
C ILE A 73 -0.50 -13.98 1.89
N ILE A 74 -1.49 -13.83 2.77
CA ILE A 74 -2.07 -14.94 3.53
C ILE A 74 -2.63 -15.99 2.57
N ILE A 75 -3.41 -15.56 1.57
CA ILE A 75 -3.95 -16.46 0.54
C ILE A 75 -2.83 -17.18 -0.21
N THR A 76 -1.77 -16.48 -0.61
CA THR A 76 -0.64 -17.06 -1.35
C THR A 76 0.11 -18.09 -0.51
N LEU A 77 0.24 -17.85 0.79
CA LEU A 77 0.86 -18.80 1.72
C LEU A 77 0.00 -20.04 1.99
N ILE A 78 -1.33 -19.91 1.91
CA ILE A 78 -2.25 -21.04 2.03
C ILE A 78 -2.25 -21.90 0.75
N VAL A 79 -2.14 -21.27 -0.42
CA VAL A 79 -2.21 -21.94 -1.73
C VAL A 79 -0.90 -22.63 -2.12
N ARG A 80 0.24 -22.10 -1.68
CA ARG A 80 1.58 -22.64 -1.93
C ARG A 80 1.84 -23.91 -1.13
#